data_AF-A0AA47AI44-F1
#
_entry.id   AF-A0AA47AI44-F1
#
_cell.length_a   1.000
_cell.length_b   1.000
_cell.length_c   1.000
_cell.angle_alpha   90.00
_cell.angle_beta   90.00
_cell.angle_gamma   90.00
#
_symmetry.space_group_name_H-M   'P 1'
#
loop_
_entity.id
_entity.type
_entity.pdbx_description
1 polymer ?
#
loop_
_entity_poly.entity_id
_entity_poly.type
_entity_poly.pdbx_seq_one_letter_code
_entity_poly.pdbx_strand_id
1 'polypeptide(L)'
;MKGFYQEVEAVFTYDLGWHIGDNLDAFNDVLRGGFGRHEYGVPIHIRWISYDKSIRNLGQETMAEIEEIILDTDNSGHDCTLEKV
;
A
#
# COMPACT_ATOMS: atom_id res chain seq x y z
N MET A 1 -3.08 1.01 -12.66
CA MET A 1 -3.75 1.27 -11.37
C MET A 1 -4.68 0.16 -10.91
N LYS A 2 -5.72 -0.27 -11.65
CA LYS A 2 -6.64 -1.34 -11.17
C LYS A 2 -5.96 -2.58 -10.56
N GLY A 3 -4.98 -3.16 -11.24
CA GLY A 3 -4.26 -4.34 -10.71
C GLY A 3 -3.44 -4.06 -9.45
N PHE A 4 -2.99 -2.82 -9.23
CA PHE A 4 -2.31 -2.42 -8.00
C PHE A 4 -3.29 -2.41 -6.82
N TYR A 5 -4.46 -1.78 -6.97
CA TYR A 5 -5.47 -1.73 -5.90
C TYR A 5 -6.01 -3.12 -5.54
N GLN A 6 -6.18 -4.00 -6.53
CA GLN A 6 -6.56 -5.39 -6.29
C GLN A 6 -5.51 -6.15 -5.47
N GLU A 7 -4.22 -5.93 -5.75
CA GLU A 7 -3.14 -6.54 -4.98
C GLU A 7 -3.06 -5.98 -3.56
N VAL A 8 -3.21 -4.66 -3.40
CA VAL A 8 -3.28 -3.99 -2.10
C VAL A 8 -4.38 -4.60 -1.24
N GLU A 9 -5.60 -4.67 -1.76
CA GLU A 9 -6.72 -5.24 -1.02
C GLU A 9 -6.49 -6.72 -0.68
N ALA A 10 -5.95 -7.51 -1.61
CA ALA A 10 -5.65 -8.92 -1.37
C ALA A 10 -4.56 -9.17 -0.31
N VAL A 11 -3.56 -8.29 -0.23
CA VAL A 11 -2.40 -8.45 0.67
C VAL A 11 -2.66 -7.86 2.05
N PHE A 12 -3.24 -6.66 2.12
CA PHE A 12 -3.36 -5.88 3.36
C PHE A 12 -4.66 -6.11 4.11
N THR A 13 -5.65 -6.76 3.49
CA THR A 13 -6.95 -6.96 4.12
C THR A 13 -7.26 -8.45 4.33
N TYR A 14 -8.16 -8.72 5.25
CA TYR A 14 -8.70 -10.05 5.48
C TYR A 14 -10.11 -9.95 6.05
N ASP A 15 -11.01 -10.80 5.55
CA ASP A 15 -12.40 -10.92 6.02
C ASP A 15 -13.21 -9.60 6.00
N LEU A 16 -12.96 -8.75 5.00
CA LEU A 16 -13.77 -7.57 4.76
C LEU A 16 -15.02 -7.93 3.95
N GLY A 17 -16.19 -7.51 4.44
CA GLY A 17 -17.46 -7.62 3.72
C GLY A 17 -17.70 -6.51 2.68
N TRP A 18 -16.70 -5.67 2.42
CA TRP A 18 -16.80 -4.46 1.60
C TRP A 18 -15.46 -4.17 0.90
N HIS A 19 -15.51 -3.37 -0.17
CA HIS A 19 -14.33 -3.00 -0.96
C HIS A 19 -13.71 -1.69 -0.46
N ILE A 20 -12.40 -1.67 -0.20
CA ILE A 20 -11.72 -0.53 0.44
C ILE A 20 -11.63 0.73 -0.43
N GLY A 21 -11.75 0.58 -1.76
CA GLY A 21 -11.71 1.67 -2.73
C GLY A 21 -10.47 1.64 -3.64
N ASP A 22 -10.65 2.08 -4.89
CA ASP A 22 -9.62 2.08 -5.94
C ASP A 22 -8.94 3.46 -6.10
N ASN A 23 -8.39 4.02 -5.01
CA ASN A 23 -7.65 5.29 -5.02
C ASN A 23 -6.50 5.31 -3.99
N LEU A 24 -5.64 6.33 -4.05
CA LEU A 24 -4.48 6.44 -3.18
C LEU A 24 -4.82 6.82 -1.73
N ASP A 25 -5.96 7.45 -1.48
CA ASP A 25 -6.42 7.72 -0.11
C ASP A 25 -6.79 6.41 0.60
N ALA A 26 -7.50 5.52 -0.09
CA ALA A 26 -7.83 4.18 0.41
C ALA A 26 -6.56 3.32 0.62
N PHE A 27 -5.58 3.46 -0.27
CA PHE A 27 -4.26 2.85 -0.07
C PHE A 27 -3.58 3.42 1.18
N ASN A 28 -3.56 4.73 1.37
CA ASN A 28 -2.98 5.34 2.57
C ASN A 28 -3.67 4.84 3.85
N ASP A 29 -4.99 4.75 3.85
CA ASP A 29 -5.77 4.24 4.98
C ASP A 29 -5.39 2.81 5.37
N VAL A 30 -5.20 1.92 4.39
CA VAL A 30 -4.87 0.52 4.68
C VAL A 30 -3.49 0.35 5.33
N LEU A 31 -2.56 1.26 5.07
CA LEU A 31 -1.22 1.25 5.68
C LEU A 31 -1.23 1.53 7.17
N ARG A 32 -2.31 2.12 7.70
CA ARG A 32 -2.50 2.33 9.15
C ARG A 32 -2.88 1.05 9.89
N GLY A 33 -3.23 -0.02 9.16
CA GLY A 33 -3.76 -1.26 9.73
C GLY A 33 -5.23 -1.14 10.18
N GLY A 34 -5.76 -2.19 10.80
CA GLY A 34 -7.17 -2.28 11.23
C GLY A 34 -8.12 -2.92 10.20
N PHE A 35 -7.59 -3.47 9.10
CA PHE A 35 -8.36 -4.09 8.01
C PHE A 35 -8.30 -5.62 8.03
N GLY A 36 -8.05 -6.21 9.21
CA GLY A 36 -8.06 -7.65 9.46
C GLY A 36 -6.70 -8.35 9.33
N ARG A 37 -5.79 -7.87 8.48
CA ARG A 37 -4.44 -8.47 8.32
C ARG A 37 -3.45 -8.01 9.39
N HIS A 38 -3.48 -6.71 9.68
CA HIS A 38 -2.64 -6.03 10.64
C HIS A 38 -3.54 -5.23 11.57
N GLU A 39 -3.21 -5.20 12.87
CA GLU A 39 -3.89 -4.35 13.85
C GLU A 39 -3.59 -2.87 13.58
N TYR A 40 -4.45 -1.97 14.06
CA TYR A 40 -4.24 -0.53 13.87
C TYR A 40 -2.96 -0.05 14.59
N GLY A 41 -2.14 0.74 13.91
CA GLY A 41 -0.94 1.39 14.46
C GLY A 41 0.25 0.47 14.68
N VAL A 42 0.19 -0.80 14.26
CA VAL A 42 1.36 -1.69 14.30
C VAL A 42 2.27 -1.41 13.10
N PRO A 43 3.60 -1.42 13.27
CA PRO A 43 4.51 -1.25 12.15
C PRO A 43 4.35 -2.35 11.10
N ILE A 44 4.42 -1.98 9.81
CA ILE A 44 4.28 -2.90 8.68
C ILE A 44 5.57 -2.89 7.86
N HIS A 45 6.12 -4.08 7.61
CA HIS A 45 7.23 -4.24 6.68
C HIS A 45 6.73 -4.73 5.33
N ILE A 46 6.77 -3.86 4.32
CA ILE A 46 6.28 -4.12 2.97
C ILE A 46 7.43 -4.63 2.11
N ARG A 47 7.23 -5.79 1.50
CA ARG A 47 8.14 -6.37 0.50
C ARG A 47 7.51 -6.27 -0.87
N TRP A 48 8.00 -5.37 -1.71
CA TRP A 48 7.48 -5.16 -3.06
C TRP A 48 8.22 -6.01 -4.06
N ILE A 49 7.58 -7.11 -4.47
CA ILE A 49 8.13 -8.08 -5.41
C ILE A 49 7.96 -7.60 -6.86
N SER A 50 8.99 -7.81 -7.68
CA SER A 50 9.01 -7.41 -9.09
C SER A 50 8.86 -5.89 -9.28
N TYR A 51 9.55 -5.12 -8.43
CA TYR A 51 9.43 -3.66 -8.38
C TYR A 51 9.68 -2.99 -9.75
N ASP A 52 10.69 -3.43 -10.51
CA ASP A 52 11.01 -2.93 -11.86
C ASP A 52 9.90 -3.18 -12.88
N LYS A 53 9.09 -4.23 -12.70
CA LYS A 53 7.92 -4.48 -13.53
C LYS A 53 6.83 -3.46 -13.22
N SER A 54 6.62 -3.12 -11.95
CA SER A 54 5.67 -2.09 -11.54
C SER A 54 6.02 -0.73 -12.13
N ILE A 55 7.29 -0.32 -12.11
CA ILE A 55 7.74 0.93 -12.77
C ILE A 55 7.37 0.95 -14.25
N ARG A 56 7.67 -0.13 -14.99
CA ARG A 56 7.36 -0.23 -16.43
C ARG A 56 5.86 -0.17 -16.72
N ASN A 57 5.03 -0.68 -15.81
CA ASN A 57 3.58 -0.80 -16.02
C ASN A 57 2.79 0.41 -15.50
N LEU A 58 3.23 1.02 -14.40
CA LEU A 58 2.54 2.11 -13.71
C LEU A 58 3.14 3.48 -14.03
N GLY A 59 4.41 3.52 -14.42
CA GLY A 59 5.15 4.76 -14.66
C GLY A 59 5.94 5.21 -13.44
N GLN A 60 7.03 5.94 -13.69
CA GLN A 60 7.96 6.36 -12.64
C GLN A 60 7.33 7.36 -11.65
N GLU A 61 6.53 8.32 -12.14
CA GLU A 61 5.87 9.32 -11.30
C GLU A 61 4.88 8.68 -10.33
N THR A 62 4.01 7.80 -10.84
CA THR A 62 3.05 7.06 -10.00
C THR A 62 3.74 6.16 -8.99
N MET A 63 4.84 5.49 -9.36
CA MET A 63 5.62 4.70 -8.40
C MET A 63 6.24 5.56 -7.31
N ALA A 64 6.75 6.75 -7.65
CA ALA A 64 7.30 7.68 -6.66
C ALA A 64 6.23 8.15 -5.67
N GLU A 65 5.03 8.49 -6.15
CA GLU A 65 3.90 8.88 -5.29
C GLU A 65 3.49 7.76 -4.32
N ILE A 66 3.39 6.51 -4.81
CA ILE A 66 3.07 5.36 -3.95
C ILE A 66 4.17 5.15 -2.88
N GLU A 67 5.44 5.35 -3.23
CA GLU A 67 6.54 5.26 -2.26
C GLU A 67 6.52 6.36 -1.22
N GLU A 68 6.23 7.60 -1.62
CA GLU A 68 6.10 8.73 -0.69
C GLU A 68 4.99 8.48 0.33
N ILE A 69 3.88 7.86 -0.11
CA ILE A 69 2.80 7.40 0.78
C ILE A 69 3.31 6.28 1.70
N ILE A 70 3.96 5.24 1.18
CA ILE A 70 4.48 4.13 2.01
C ILE A 70 5.45 4.63 3.07
N LEU A 71 6.35 5.54 2.71
CA LEU A 71 7.38 6.05 3.60
C LEU A 71 6.87 7.17 4.54
N ASP A 72 5.56 7.46 4.48
CA ASP A 72 4.85 8.44 5.31
C ASP A 72 5.55 9.81 5.35
N THR A 73 5.99 10.29 4.18
CA THR A 73 6.83 11.51 4.09
C THR A 73 6.12 12.78 4.58
N ASP A 74 4.79 12.77 4.62
CA ASP A 74 3.94 13.83 5.14
C ASP A 74 3.51 13.61 6.61
N ASN A 75 3.95 12.52 7.26
CA ASN A 75 3.58 12.08 8.61
C ASN A 75 2.06 11.88 8.78
N SER A 76 1.42 11.24 7.81
CA SER A 76 0.00 10.90 7.82
C SER A 76 -0.38 9.82 8.86
N GLY A 77 0.59 9.17 9.51
CA GLY A 77 0.38 8.45 10.77
C GLY A 77 0.45 6.93 10.71
N HIS A 78 1.15 6.36 9.73
CA HIS A 78 1.51 4.93 9.71
C HIS A 78 3.02 4.73 9.79
N ASP A 79 3.44 3.58 10.31
CA ASP A 79 4.86 3.21 10.41
C ASP A 79 5.14 2.05 9.45
N CYS A 80 5.51 2.39 8.22
CA CYS A 80 5.79 1.41 7.18
C CYS A 80 7.26 1.47 6.73
N THR A 81 7.80 0.31 6.39
CA THR A 81 9.11 0.20 5.73
C THR A 81 8.97 -0.53 4.39
N LEU A 82 9.84 -0.22 3.44
CA LEU A 82 9.78 -0.74 2.08
C LEU A 82 11.07 -1.47 1.67
N GLU A 83 10.98 -2.77 1.42
CA GLU A 83 11.99 -3.59 0.74
C GLU A 83 11.58 -3.77 -0.73
N LYS A 84 12.44 -3.39 -1.67
CA LYS A 84 12.21 -3.52 -3.11
C LYS A 84 12.96 -4.74 -3.64
N VAL A 85 12.25 -5.69 -4.26
CA VAL A 85 12.78 -6.98 -4.75
C VAL A 85 12.53 -7.17 -6.25
#